data_AF-A0AA51M2R5-F1
#
_entry.id   AF-A0AA51M2R5-F1
#
_cell.length_a   1.000
_cell.length_b   1.000
_cell.length_c   1.000
_cell.angle_alpha   90.00
_cell.angle_beta   90.00
_cell.angle_gamma   90.00
#
_symmetry.space_group_name_H-M   'P 1'
#
loop_
_entity.id
_entity.type
_entity.pdbx_description
1 polymer ?
#
loop_
_entity_poly.entity_id
_entity_poly.type
_entity_poly.pdbx_seq_one_letter_code
_entity_poly.pdbx_strand_id
1 'polypeptide(L)'
;MSALSLIQTALIVCAVGLSLMAIPTTWSYVVGVLLAVGLGWGWPGLVHFLISHMAPGATAAATDIVQTGTYIGNTIGPMLTGVALSLGNSTLTWAMLVTMATVAVVISFFFGLRLRRIDSLESPLS
;
A
#
# COMPACT_ATOMS: atom_id res chain seq x y z
N MET A 1 3.16 -17.85 -7.44
CA MET A 1 3.31 -16.41 -7.13
C MET A 1 3.58 -16.29 -5.64
N SER A 2 4.62 -15.57 -5.21
CA SER A 2 4.91 -15.40 -3.78
C SER A 2 3.88 -14.47 -3.15
N ALA A 3 3.52 -14.65 -1.88
CA ALA A 3 2.53 -13.80 -1.20
C ALA A 3 2.93 -12.30 -1.22
N LEU A 4 4.22 -11.98 -1.22
CA LEU A 4 4.73 -10.63 -1.46
C LEU A 4 4.32 -10.06 -2.83
N SER A 5 4.36 -10.87 -3.90
CA SER A 5 3.95 -10.43 -5.23
C SER A 5 2.45 -10.13 -5.33
N LEU A 6 1.63 -10.82 -4.53
CA LEU A 6 0.20 -10.53 -4.39
C LEU A 6 -0.05 -9.19 -3.70
N ILE A 7 0.70 -8.89 -2.62
CA ILE A 7 0.63 -7.60 -1.92
C ILE A 7 1.03 -6.46 -2.88
N GLN A 8 2.13 -6.61 -3.61
CA GLN A 8 2.59 -5.62 -4.59
C GLN A 8 1.54 -5.38 -5.68
N THR A 9 0.90 -6.44 -6.17
CA THR A 9 -0.17 -6.33 -7.17
C THR A 9 -1.36 -5.56 -6.61
N ALA A 10 -1.80 -5.86 -5.39
CA ALA A 10 -2.90 -5.15 -4.74
C ALA A 10 -2.57 -3.65 -4.55
N LEU A 11 -1.35 -3.31 -4.15
CA LEU A 11 -0.91 -1.92 -4.01
C LEU A 11 -0.87 -1.18 -5.36
N ILE A 12 -0.43 -1.83 -6.44
CA ILE A 12 -0.45 -1.26 -7.79
C ILE A 12 -1.88 -0.99 -8.24
N VAL A 13 -2.78 -1.95 -8.06
CA VAL A 13 -4.21 -1.79 -8.38
C VAL A 13 -4.80 -0.61 -7.59
N CYS A 14 -4.40 -0.46 -6.32
CA CYS A 14 -4.81 0.66 -5.49
C CYS A 14 -4.31 2.01 -6.04
N ALA A 15 -3.03 2.10 -6.41
CA ALA A 15 -2.45 3.32 -7.00
C ALA A 15 -3.12 3.71 -8.33
N VAL A 16 -3.41 2.72 -9.19
CA VAL A 16 -4.15 2.94 -10.43
C VAL A 16 -5.56 3.45 -10.15
N GLY A 17 -6.27 2.83 -9.20
CA GLY A 17 -7.61 3.25 -8.81
C GLY A 17 -7.66 4.69 -8.30
N LEU A 18 -6.73 5.08 -7.41
CA LEU A 18 -6.59 6.44 -6.91
C LEU A 18 -6.28 7.44 -8.04
N SER A 19 -5.47 7.05 -9.02
CA SER A 19 -5.13 7.89 -10.17
C SER A 19 -6.34 8.14 -11.07
N LEU A 20 -7.20 7.13 -11.27
CA LEU A 20 -8.45 7.28 -12.02
C LEU A 20 -9.43 8.22 -11.31
N MET A 21 -9.51 8.16 -9.98
CA MET A 21 -10.37 9.05 -9.20
C MET A 21 -9.94 10.52 -9.28
N ALA A 22 -8.68 10.81 -9.61
CA ALA A 22 -8.18 12.17 -9.81
C ALA A 22 -8.68 12.81 -11.13
N ILE A 23 -9.19 12.01 -12.07
CA ILE A 23 -9.76 12.52 -13.32
C ILE A 23 -11.19 13.03 -13.02
N PRO A 24 -11.57 14.26 -13.42
CA PRO A 24 -12.86 14.87 -13.06
C PRO A 24 -14.03 14.33 -13.91
N THR A 25 -14.21 13.01 -13.96
CA THR A 25 -15.35 12.37 -14.63
C THR A 25 -16.02 11.33 -13.72
N THR A 26 -17.34 11.18 -13.83
CA THR A 26 -18.09 10.24 -12.99
C THR A 26 -17.64 8.80 -13.19
N TRP A 27 -17.42 8.39 -14.44
CA TRP A 27 -17.01 7.03 -14.75
C TRP A 27 -15.59 6.70 -14.30
N SER A 28 -14.64 7.64 -14.39
CA SER A 28 -13.28 7.43 -13.86
C SER A 28 -13.30 7.28 -12.35
N TYR A 29 -14.15 8.03 -11.64
CA TYR A 29 -14.31 7.89 -10.19
C TYR A 29 -14.88 6.51 -9.81
N VAL A 30 -15.97 6.06 -10.46
CA VAL A 30 -16.59 4.76 -10.17
C VAL A 30 -15.60 3.61 -10.38
N VAL A 31 -14.93 3.57 -11.53
CA VAL A 31 -13.93 2.54 -11.81
C VAL A 31 -12.77 2.64 -10.84
N GLY A 32 -12.30 3.86 -10.57
CA GLY A 32 -11.20 4.11 -9.64
C GLY A 32 -11.49 3.63 -8.22
N VAL A 33 -12.71 3.87 -7.70
CA VAL A 33 -13.10 3.42 -6.35
C VAL A 33 -13.20 1.90 -6.27
N LEU A 34 -13.73 1.23 -7.30
CA LEU A 34 -13.83 -0.22 -7.33
C LEU A 34 -12.45 -0.88 -7.37
N LEU A 35 -11.51 -0.28 -8.11
CA LEU A 35 -10.13 -0.74 -8.12
C LEU A 35 -9.42 -0.45 -6.79
N ALA A 36 -9.53 0.76 -6.24
CA ALA A 36 -8.79 1.14 -5.05
C ALA A 36 -9.33 0.49 -3.77
N VAL A 37 -10.64 0.60 -3.54
CA VAL A 37 -11.30 0.16 -2.31
C VAL A 37 -11.77 -1.29 -2.40
N GLY A 38 -12.09 -1.78 -3.60
CA GLY A 38 -12.47 -3.17 -3.81
C GLY A 38 -11.26 -4.09 -3.96
N LEU A 39 -10.67 -4.10 -5.16
CA LEU A 39 -9.62 -5.06 -5.51
C LEU A 39 -8.27 -4.75 -4.82
N GLY A 40 -7.89 -3.48 -4.79
CA GLY A 40 -6.61 -3.01 -4.27
C GLY A 40 -6.53 -3.08 -2.75
N TRP A 41 -7.66 -3.01 -2.04
CA TRP A 41 -7.69 -3.04 -0.59
C TRP A 41 -7.45 -4.43 0.02
N GLY A 42 -7.27 -5.50 -0.77
CA GLY A 42 -6.98 -6.84 -0.24
C GLY A 42 -5.62 -6.99 0.48
N TRP A 43 -4.76 -5.98 0.42
CA TRP A 43 -3.40 -6.03 0.96
C TRP A 43 -3.28 -6.29 2.48
N PRO A 44 -4.14 -5.79 3.39
CA PRO A 44 -3.99 -6.03 4.83
C PRO A 44 -4.17 -7.51 5.19
N GLY A 45 -5.10 -8.20 4.53
CA GLY A 45 -5.31 -9.64 4.74
C GLY A 45 -4.10 -10.46 4.30
N LEU A 46 -3.52 -10.11 3.14
CA LEU A 46 -2.31 -10.73 2.63
C LEU A 46 -1.10 -10.49 3.53
N VAL A 47 -0.97 -9.29 4.11
CA VAL A 47 0.11 -8.96 5.06
C VAL A 47 -0.03 -9.78 6.35
N HIS A 48 -1.22 -9.88 6.94
CA HIS A 48 -1.42 -10.71 8.13
C HIS A 48 -1.13 -12.20 7.86
N PHE A 49 -1.57 -12.71 6.70
CA PHE A 49 -1.24 -14.07 6.26
C PHE A 49 0.28 -14.28 6.10
N LEU A 50 1.00 -13.29 5.57
CA LEU A 50 2.44 -13.35 5.42
C LEU A 50 3.14 -13.36 6.79
N ILE A 51 2.72 -12.51 7.71
CA ILE A 51 3.30 -12.41 9.06
C ILE A 51 3.14 -13.73 9.82
N SER A 52 1.97 -14.36 9.75
CA SER A 52 1.74 -15.64 10.45
C SER A 52 2.62 -16.77 9.91
N HIS A 53 3.00 -16.72 8.63
CA HIS A 53 3.90 -17.71 8.01
C HIS A 53 5.38 -17.40 8.24
N MET A 54 5.80 -16.14 8.21
CA MET A 54 7.21 -15.76 8.32
C MET A 54 7.70 -15.64 9.77
N ALA A 55 6.80 -15.36 10.72
CA ALA A 55 7.16 -15.19 12.12
C ALA A 55 6.19 -15.91 13.06
N PRO A 56 6.07 -17.26 13.02
CA PRO A 56 5.08 -17.98 13.83
C PRO A 56 5.21 -17.72 15.33
N GLY A 57 6.45 -17.57 15.83
CA GLY A 57 6.73 -17.28 17.24
C GLY A 57 6.68 -15.80 17.63
N ALA A 58 6.58 -14.88 16.67
CA ALA A 58 6.57 -13.43 16.90
C ALA A 58 5.42 -12.72 16.16
N THR A 59 4.38 -13.46 15.77
CA THR A 59 3.26 -12.98 14.94
C THR A 59 2.55 -11.78 15.58
N ALA A 60 2.34 -11.82 16.90
CA ALA A 60 1.72 -10.72 17.63
C ALA A 60 2.55 -9.43 17.55
N ALA A 61 3.83 -9.49 17.91
CA ALA A 61 4.73 -8.33 17.85
C ALA A 61 4.90 -7.77 16.44
N ALA A 62 5.00 -8.63 15.43
CA ALA A 62 5.09 -8.21 14.03
C ALA A 62 3.79 -7.56 13.53
N THR A 63 2.63 -8.07 13.97
CA THR A 63 1.33 -7.49 13.64
C THR A 63 1.15 -6.12 14.30
N ASP A 64 1.55 -5.96 15.55
CA ASP A 64 1.47 -4.68 16.28
C ASP A 64 2.26 -3.58 15.60
N ILE A 65 3.45 -3.90 15.07
CA ILE A 65 4.26 -2.95 14.29
C ILE A 65 3.52 -2.49 13.03
N VAL A 66 2.93 -3.44 12.29
CA VAL A 66 2.16 -3.13 11.07
C VAL A 66 0.92 -2.32 11.37
N GLN A 67 0.18 -2.65 12.42
CA GLN A 67 -1.01 -1.90 12.82
C GLN A 67 -0.66 -0.50 13.28
N THR A 68 0.40 -0.34 14.07
CA THR A 68 0.89 0.98 14.51
C THR A 68 1.17 1.88 13.29
N GLY A 69 1.93 1.37 12.31
CA GLY A 69 2.18 2.11 11.07
C GLY A 69 0.90 2.46 10.31
N THR A 70 -0.05 1.51 10.24
CA THR A 70 -1.34 1.71 9.56
C THR A 70 -2.16 2.82 10.23
N TYR A 71 -2.28 2.81 11.56
CA TYR A 71 -3.04 3.83 12.29
C TYR A 71 -2.40 5.23 12.19
N ILE A 72 -1.07 5.30 12.24
CA ILE A 72 -0.35 6.55 12.01
C ILE A 72 -0.67 7.08 10.60
N GLY A 73 -0.61 6.23 9.58
CA GLY A 73 -0.96 6.60 8.21
C GLY A 73 -2.42 7.04 8.06
N ASN A 74 -3.36 6.30 8.65
CA ASN A 74 -4.79 6.62 8.63
C ASN A 74 -5.13 7.92 9.36
N THR A 75 -4.28 8.38 10.28
CA THR A 75 -4.46 9.67 10.96
C THR A 75 -3.84 10.80 10.15
N ILE A 76 -2.57 10.65 9.76
CA ILE A 76 -1.81 11.70 9.09
C ILE A 76 -2.33 11.96 7.67
N GLY A 77 -2.71 10.92 6.91
CA GLY A 77 -3.15 11.05 5.53
C GLY A 77 -4.40 11.93 5.34
N PRO A 78 -5.53 11.61 6.00
CA PRO A 78 -6.73 12.45 5.97
C PRO A 78 -6.50 13.85 6.53
N MET A 79 -5.65 13.99 7.55
CA MET A 79 -5.30 15.30 8.11
C MET A 79 -4.59 16.19 7.07
N LEU A 80 -3.54 15.68 6.41
CA LEU A 80 -2.81 16.44 5.39
C LEU A 80 -3.68 16.76 4.16
N THR A 81 -4.45 15.79 3.70
CA THR A 81 -5.35 15.97 2.54
C THR A 81 -6.52 16.90 2.87
N GLY A 82 -7.07 16.84 4.08
CA GLY A 82 -8.11 17.75 4.57
C GLY A 82 -7.62 19.20 4.67
N VAL A 83 -6.40 19.41 5.15
CA VAL A 83 -5.76 20.74 5.12
C VAL A 83 -5.59 21.23 3.68
N ALA A 84 -5.09 20.39 2.77
CA ALA A 84 -4.94 20.76 1.36
C ALA A 84 -6.28 21.13 0.68
N LEU A 85 -7.35 20.40 0.99
CA LEU A 85 -8.72 20.69 0.57
C LEU A 85 -9.21 22.03 1.13
N SER A 86 -8.94 22.32 2.41
CA SER A 86 -9.35 23.57 3.06
C SER A 86 -8.72 24.82 2.45
N LEU A 87 -7.56 24.67 1.80
CA LEU A 87 -6.88 25.72 1.05
C LEU A 87 -7.46 25.92 -0.37
N GLY A 88 -8.52 25.18 -0.73
CA GLY A 88 -9.22 25.29 -2.01
C GLY A 88 -8.52 24.60 -3.18
N ASN A 89 -7.48 23.79 -2.93
CA ASN A 89 -6.67 23.19 -4.00
C ASN A 89 -6.95 21.70 -4.17
N SER A 90 -7.99 21.39 -4.95
CA SER A 90 -8.37 20.01 -5.29
C SER A 90 -7.25 19.26 -6.02
N THR A 91 -6.54 19.93 -6.92
CA THR A 91 -5.42 19.33 -7.67
C THR A 91 -4.28 18.91 -6.73
N LEU A 92 -3.93 19.75 -5.75
CA LEU A 92 -2.92 19.43 -4.73
C LEU A 92 -3.33 18.22 -3.88
N THR A 93 -4.61 18.14 -3.52
CA THR A 93 -5.15 17.02 -2.74
C THR A 93 -5.00 15.69 -3.50
N TRP A 94 -5.40 15.66 -4.77
CA TRP A 94 -5.24 14.47 -5.61
C TRP A 94 -3.77 14.13 -5.88
N ALA A 95 -2.92 15.13 -6.13
CA ALA A 95 -1.49 14.93 -6.29
C ALA A 95 -0.83 14.33 -5.03
N MET A 96 -1.24 14.77 -3.83
CA MET A 96 -0.78 14.19 -2.57
C MET A 96 -1.15 12.72 -2.45
N LEU A 97 -2.39 12.34 -2.77
CA LEU A 97 -2.85 10.94 -2.73
C LEU A 97 -2.04 10.05 -3.68
N VAL A 98 -1.83 10.49 -4.91
CA VAL A 98 -1.02 9.77 -5.92
C VAL A 98 0.44 9.66 -5.46
N THR A 99 1.00 10.73 -4.91
CA THR A 99 2.38 10.75 -4.42
C THR A 99 2.57 9.77 -3.27
N MET A 100 1.69 9.77 -2.27
CA MET A 100 1.73 8.85 -1.14
C MET A 100 1.64 7.39 -1.59
N ALA A 101 0.71 7.07 -2.50
CA ALA A 101 0.57 5.74 -3.07
C ALA A 101 1.83 5.30 -3.84
N THR A 102 2.40 6.19 -4.64
CA THR A 102 3.62 5.93 -5.41
C THR A 102 4.82 5.67 -4.50
N VAL A 103 5.01 6.49 -3.45
CA VAL A 103 6.07 6.30 -2.45
C VAL A 103 5.94 4.93 -1.78
N ALA A 104 4.72 4.50 -1.42
CA ALA A 104 4.49 3.19 -0.83
C ALA A 104 4.89 2.04 -1.77
N VAL A 105 4.56 2.14 -3.07
CA VAL A 105 4.97 1.14 -4.08
C VAL A 105 6.49 1.10 -4.20
N VAL A 106 7.14 2.27 -4.29
CA VAL A 106 8.59 2.37 -4.43
C VAL A 106 9.31 1.73 -3.23
N ILE A 107 8.91 2.08 -2.01
CA ILE A 107 9.48 1.50 -0.78
C ILE A 107 9.29 -0.02 -0.77
N SER A 108 8.07 -0.50 -1.05
CA SER A 108 7.75 -1.93 -1.06
C SER A 108 8.56 -2.70 -2.10
N PHE A 109 8.82 -2.09 -3.26
CA PHE A 109 9.64 -2.69 -4.30
C PHE A 109 11.11 -2.81 -3.88
N PHE A 110 11.71 -1.72 -3.37
CA PHE A 110 13.11 -1.73 -2.93
C PHE A 110 13.36 -2.67 -1.75
N PHE A 111 12.45 -2.71 -0.77
CA PHE A 111 12.54 -3.68 0.33
C PHE A 111 12.34 -5.11 -0.16
N GLY A 112 11.43 -5.34 -1.12
CA GLY A 112 11.26 -6.64 -1.75
C GLY A 112 12.51 -7.14 -2.48
N LEU A 113 13.24 -6.25 -3.16
CA LEU A 113 14.53 -6.58 -3.78
C LEU A 113 15.59 -6.94 -2.73
N ARG A 114 15.64 -6.20 -1.62
CA ARG A 114 16.61 -6.44 -0.55
C ARG A 114 16.38 -7.77 0.16
N LEU A 115 15.13 -8.13 0.44
CA LEU A 115 14.77 -9.41 1.06
C LEU A 115 15.15 -10.60 0.17
N ARG A 116 14.79 -10.55 -1.13
CA ARG A 116 15.17 -11.60 -2.10
C ARG A 116 16.69 -11.77 -2.20
N ARG A 117 17.44 -10.67 -2.09
CA ARG A 117 18.91 -10.72 -2.09
C ARG A 117 19.45 -11.43 -0.86
N ILE A 118 18.89 -11.19 0.33
CA ILE A 118 19.31 -11.86 1.56
C ILE A 118 19.03 -13.36 1.48
N ASP A 119 17.82 -13.76 1.07
CA ASP A 119 17.46 -15.17 0.89
C ASP A 119 18.42 -15.89 -0.07
N SER A 120 18.81 -15.23 -1.18
CA SER A 120 19.75 -15.81 -2.15
C SER A 120 21.18 -15.99 -1.63
N LEU A 121 21.58 -15.27 -0.57
CA LEU A 121 22.88 -15.42 0.08
C LEU A 121 22.88 -16.56 1.09
N GLU A 122 21.72 -16.89 1.66
CA GLU A 122 21.56 -17.97 2.64
C GLU A 122 21.32 -19.34 1.99
N SER A 123 20.96 -19.38 0.70
CA SER A 123 20.74 -20.63 -0.06
C SER A 123 21.79 -20.99 -1.15
N PRO A 124 23.13 -20.96 -0.95
CA PRO A 124 24.07 -21.35 -2.01
C PRO A 124 24.25 -22.86 -2.23
N LEU A 125 23.67 -23.74 -1.40
CA LEU A 125 23.99 -25.19 -1.38
C LEU A 125 22.75 -26.11 -1.40
N SER A 126 21.84 -25.94 -2.37
CA SER A 126 20.82 -26.96 -2.71
C SER A 126 20.91 -27.36 -4.17
#